data_AF-U7U7D2-F1
#
_entry.id   AF-U7U7D2-F1
#
_cell.length_a   1.000
_cell.length_b   1.000
_cell.length_c   1.000
_cell.angle_alpha   90.00
_cell.angle_beta   90.00
_cell.angle_gamma   90.00
#
_symmetry.space_group_name_H-M   'P 1'
#
loop_
_entity.id
_entity.type
_entity.pdbx_description
1 polymer ?
#
loop_
_entity_poly.entity_id
_entity_poly.type
_entity_poly.pdbx_seq_one_letter_code
_entity_poly.pdbx_strand_id
1 'polypeptide(L)'
;KVKYRAEDAAEERILDALLPPARTGGFGDEPAREDSNTRQLFRKRLREGQLDDKEIDIEVADVPAGVEIMAPPGMEEMTNQLQNLFANMGKGKKKSRKLKIKEAFKLIRDEEAARLVNEEDLKARALEAVEQNGIVFIDEIDKVAKRGNTSGADVSREGVQRDLLPLIEGSTVNTKLGMVKT
;
A
#
# COMPACT_ATOMS: atom_id res chain seq x y z
N LYS A 1 7.94 -9.95 8.14
CA LYS A 1 9.08 -9.97 7.20
C LYS A 1 9.38 -8.59 6.61
N VAL A 2 8.40 -7.86 6.07
CA VAL A 2 8.62 -6.51 5.50
C VAL A 2 8.98 -5.46 6.56
N LYS A 3 8.33 -5.48 7.72
CA LYS A 3 8.56 -4.51 8.81
C LYS A 3 10.03 -4.38 9.24
N TYR A 4 10.68 -5.50 9.56
CA TYR A 4 12.09 -5.50 9.99
C TYR A 4 13.04 -5.00 8.89
N ARG A 5 12.81 -5.43 7.64
CA ARG A 5 13.61 -4.95 6.49
C ARG A 5 13.42 -3.46 6.22
N ALA A 6 12.20 -2.95 6.41
CA ALA A 6 11.90 -1.53 6.29
C ALA A 6 12.51 -0.71 7.43
N GLU A 7 12.52 -1.25 8.66
CA GLU A 7 13.19 -0.64 9.81
C GLU A 7 14.70 -0.57 9.60
N ASP A 8 15.35 -1.67 9.20
CA ASP A 8 16.79 -1.67 8.89
C ASP A 8 17.12 -0.67 7.76
N ALA A 9 16.34 -0.66 6.66
CA ALA A 9 16.53 0.29 5.57
C ALA A 9 16.35 1.76 6.00
N ALA A 10 15.38 2.01 6.88
CA ALA A 10 15.16 3.35 7.44
C ALA A 10 16.29 3.78 8.37
N GLU A 11 16.83 2.87 9.19
CA GLU A 11 18.00 3.12 10.03
C GLU A 11 19.21 3.53 9.16
N GLU A 12 19.49 2.79 8.09
CA GLU A 12 20.60 3.10 7.19
C GLU A 12 20.46 4.49 6.55
N ARG A 13 19.26 4.88 6.12
CA ARG A 13 19.01 6.20 5.52
C ARG A 13 19.18 7.34 6.54
N ILE A 14 18.82 7.13 7.81
CA ILE A 14 19.10 8.11 8.88
C ILE A 14 20.59 8.18 9.18
N LEU A 15 21.29 7.05 9.22
CA LEU A 15 22.72 7.00 9.45
C LEU A 15 23.48 7.73 8.34
N ASP A 16 23.05 7.59 7.08
CA ASP A 16 23.63 8.33 5.95
C ASP A 16 23.43 9.85 6.07
N ALA A 17 22.30 10.29 6.62
CA ALA A 17 22.05 11.72 6.88
C ALA A 17 22.89 12.26 8.05
N LEU A 18 23.17 11.43 9.06
CA LEU A 18 23.97 11.80 10.24
C LEU A 18 25.47 11.73 9.99
N LEU A 19 25.90 10.77 9.18
CA LEU A 19 27.28 10.49 8.83
C LEU A 19 27.40 10.54 7.30
N PRO A 20 27.31 11.74 6.69
CA PRO A 20 27.48 11.85 5.26
C PRO A 20 28.86 11.28 4.89
N PRO A 21 28.94 10.39 3.87
CA PRO A 21 30.20 9.84 3.45
C PRO A 21 31.16 10.99 3.12
N ALA A 22 32.43 10.85 3.50
CA ALA A 22 33.45 11.81 3.10
C ALA A 22 33.36 11.97 1.58
N ARG A 23 33.12 13.20 1.10
CA ARG A 23 33.11 13.47 -0.35
C ARG A 23 34.52 13.15 -0.85
N THR A 24 34.72 11.95 -1.40
CA THR A 24 35.85 11.65 -2.25
C THR A 24 35.68 12.52 -3.49
N GLY A 25 36.32 13.70 -3.47
CA GLY A 25 36.41 14.57 -4.62
C GLY A 25 37.26 13.91 -5.69
N GLY A 26 36.64 13.08 -6.54
CA GLY A 26 37.31 12.40 -7.64
C GLY A 26 36.31 11.60 -8.46
N PHE A 27 36.33 11.79 -9.77
CA PHE A 27 35.46 11.13 -10.74
C PHE A 27 35.50 9.59 -10.58
N GLY A 28 34.33 8.98 -10.37
CA GLY A 28 34.06 7.62 -10.84
C GLY A 28 34.00 6.48 -9.82
N ASP A 29 34.21 6.71 -8.53
CA ASP A 29 34.08 5.65 -7.52
C ASP A 29 32.88 5.91 -6.60
N GLU A 30 31.92 4.97 -6.56
CA GLU A 30 30.89 4.97 -5.53
C GLU A 30 31.60 4.91 -4.17
N PRO A 31 31.33 5.83 -3.23
CA PRO A 31 31.98 5.77 -1.92
C PRO A 31 31.61 4.42 -1.28
N ALA A 32 32.62 3.60 -1.02
CA ALA A 32 32.44 2.36 -0.29
C ALA A 32 31.68 2.67 1.00
N ARG A 33 30.53 2.01 1.19
CA ARG A 33 29.76 2.06 2.44
C ARG A 33 30.57 1.34 3.52
N GLU A 34 31.62 1.98 4.02
CA GLU A 34 32.37 1.42 5.14
C GLU A 34 31.50 1.43 6.38
N ASP A 35 31.22 0.23 6.91
CA ASP A 35 30.71 0.00 8.26
C ASP A 35 31.78 0.45 9.28
N SER A 36 32.02 1.76 9.35
CA SER A 36 32.96 2.32 10.32
C SER A 36 32.46 2.02 11.74
N ASN A 37 33.40 1.85 12.67
CA ASN A 37 33.08 1.72 14.10
C ASN A 37 32.15 2.85 14.60
N THR A 38 32.27 4.05 14.01
CA THR A 38 31.38 5.19 14.26
C THR A 38 29.94 4.89 13.81
N ARG A 39 29.73 4.32 12.62
CA ARG A 39 28.39 3.97 12.10
C ARG A 39 27.69 2.97 13.02
N GLN A 40 28.41 1.94 13.48
CA GLN A 40 27.87 0.95 14.42
C GLN A 40 27.49 1.56 15.78
N LEU A 41 28.32 2.47 16.31
CA LEU A 41 28.00 3.19 17.55
C LEU A 41 26.73 4.03 17.40
N PHE A 42 26.60 4.77 16.30
CA PHE A 42 25.41 5.58 16.02
C PHE A 42 24.17 4.71 15.79
N ARG A 43 24.29 3.56 15.13
CA ARG A 43 23.21 2.58 14.96
C ARG A 43 22.69 2.09 16.33
N LYS A 44 23.60 1.77 17.25
CA LYS A 44 23.24 1.39 18.62
C LYS A 44 22.51 2.53 19.34
N ARG A 45 23.03 3.76 19.28
CA ARG A 45 22.40 4.94 19.91
C ARG A 45 21.03 5.26 19.33
N LEU A 46 20.84 5.06 18.03
CA LEU A 46 19.55 5.24 17.35
C LEU A 46 18.52 4.23 17.86
N ARG A 47 18.89 2.95 17.95
CA ARG A 47 18.03 1.88 18.51
C ARG A 47 17.70 2.07 19.98
N GLU A 48 18.62 2.66 20.75
CA GLU A 48 18.43 3.03 22.15
C GLU A 48 17.59 4.32 22.33
N GLY A 49 17.18 5.00 21.24
CA GLY A 49 16.37 6.21 21.29
C GLY A 49 17.11 7.47 21.74
N GLN A 50 18.44 7.43 21.86
CA GLN A 50 19.26 8.55 22.36
C GLN A 50 19.36 9.72 21.37
N LEU A 51 18.94 9.51 20.13
CA LEU A 51 19.03 10.48 19.05
C LEU A 51 17.66 11.05 18.66
N ASP A 52 16.56 10.56 19.25
CA ASP A 52 15.18 10.87 18.86
C ASP A 52 14.88 12.37 18.72
N ASP A 53 15.42 13.17 19.64
CA ASP A 53 15.18 14.62 19.71
C ASP A 53 16.08 15.46 18.80
N LYS A 54 17.11 14.88 18.19
CA LYS A 54 17.99 15.61 17.26
C LYS A 54 17.27 15.86 15.95
N GLU A 55 17.55 17.01 15.36
CA GLU A 55 17.06 17.37 14.03
C GLU A 55 18.04 16.91 12.96
N ILE A 56 17.50 16.38 11.86
CA ILE A 56 18.23 16.01 10.66
C ILE A 56 17.56 16.60 9.43
N ASP A 57 18.36 16.93 8.42
CA ASP A 57 17.87 17.25 7.09
C ASP A 57 17.79 15.96 6.27
N ILE A 58 16.59 15.60 5.83
CA ILE A 58 16.37 14.36 5.09
C ILE A 58 15.41 14.56 3.92
N GLU A 59 15.73 13.91 2.82
CA GLU A 59 14.85 13.82 1.66
C GLU A 59 13.73 12.83 1.92
N VAL A 60 12.50 13.33 1.99
CA VAL A 60 11.28 12.52 2.10
C VAL A 60 10.41 12.73 0.88
N ALA A 61 9.57 11.74 0.56
CA ALA A 61 8.58 11.87 -0.51
C ALA A 61 7.69 13.10 -0.24
N ASP A 62 7.56 13.98 -1.24
CA ASP A 62 6.67 15.12 -1.15
C ASP A 62 5.24 14.61 -1.29
N VAL A 63 4.46 14.64 -0.20
CA VAL A 63 3.02 14.38 -0.27
C VAL A 63 2.41 15.58 -0.96
N PRO A 64 1.89 15.46 -2.20
CA PRO A 64 1.25 16.58 -2.87
C PRO A 64 0.09 17.03 -1.99
N ALA A 65 0.03 18.32 -1.67
CA ALA A 65 -1.13 18.88 -0.98
C ALA A 65 -2.37 18.49 -1.79
N GLY A 66 -3.31 17.81 -1.13
CA GLY A 66 -4.51 17.29 -1.76
C GLY A 66 -5.24 18.42 -2.46
N VAL A 67 -5.38 18.31 -3.78
CA VAL A 67 -6.29 19.18 -4.52
C VAL A 67 -7.69 18.69 -4.15
N GLU A 68 -8.37 19.40 -3.26
CA GLU A 68 -9.79 19.17 -3.01
C GLU A 68 -10.57 19.64 -4.25
N ILE A 69 -10.89 18.68 -5.13
CA ILE A 69 -11.76 18.93 -6.27
C ILE A 69 -13.19 18.86 -5.74
N MET A 70 -13.83 20.00 -5.57
CA MET A 70 -15.27 20.07 -5.31
C MET A 70 -16.01 19.60 -6.56
N ALA A 71 -16.46 18.34 -6.56
CA ALA A 71 -17.20 17.77 -7.68
C ALA A 71 -18.71 17.75 -7.43
N PRO A 72 -19.53 17.88 -8.49
CA PRO A 72 -20.99 17.75 -8.40
C PRO A 72 -21.43 16.34 -7.96
N PRO A 73 -22.60 16.21 -7.33
CA PRO A 73 -23.14 14.90 -6.95
C PRO A 73 -23.29 13.97 -8.18
N GLY A 74 -22.80 12.74 -8.06
CA GLY A 74 -22.77 11.74 -9.15
C GLY A 74 -21.42 11.53 -9.82
N MET A 75 -20.38 12.29 -9.45
CA MET A 75 -19.02 12.20 -10.02
C MET A 75 -17.95 11.74 -9.00
N GLU A 76 -18.36 11.27 -7.82
CA GLU A 76 -17.46 10.92 -6.71
C GLU A 76 -16.49 9.77 -7.02
N GLU A 77 -16.91 8.82 -7.86
CA GLU A 77 -16.06 7.69 -8.24
C GLU A 77 -14.93 8.13 -9.20
N MET A 78 -15.25 9.04 -10.12
CA MET A 78 -14.30 9.60 -11.07
C MET A 78 -13.30 10.54 -10.40
N THR A 79 -13.72 11.34 -9.41
CA THR A 79 -12.78 12.20 -8.66
C THR A 79 -11.76 11.37 -7.88
N ASN A 80 -12.20 10.30 -7.20
CA ASN A 80 -11.30 9.41 -6.48
C ASN A 80 -10.27 8.76 -7.43
N GLN A 81 -10.70 8.39 -8.64
CA GLN A 81 -9.82 7.81 -9.65
C GLN A 81 -8.80 8.85 -10.18
N LEU A 82 -9.25 10.07 -10.47
CA LEU A 82 -8.36 11.18 -10.88
C LEU A 82 -7.36 11.54 -9.78
N GLN A 83 -7.79 11.60 -8.53
CA GLN A 83 -6.92 11.90 -7.39
C GLN A 83 -5.82 10.85 -7.24
N ASN A 84 -6.15 9.56 -7.42
CA ASN A 84 -5.17 8.48 -7.43
C ASN A 84 -4.18 8.57 -8.62
N LEU A 85 -4.64 9.01 -9.80
CA LEU A 85 -3.78 9.25 -10.95
C LEU A 85 -2.83 10.44 -10.70
N PHE A 86 -3.31 11.55 -10.15
CA PHE A 86 -2.49 12.71 -9.79
C PHE A 86 -1.48 12.40 -8.68
N ALA A 87 -1.90 11.62 -7.68
CA ALA A 87 -0.99 11.13 -6.64
C ALA A 87 0.11 10.23 -7.23
N ASN A 88 -0.24 9.33 -8.16
CA ASN A 88 0.73 8.48 -8.85
C ASN A 88 1.68 9.25 -9.78
N MET A 89 1.22 10.35 -10.40
CA MET A 89 2.08 11.22 -11.24
C MET A 89 3.02 12.09 -10.39
N GLY A 90 2.64 12.40 -9.15
CA GLY A 90 3.50 13.06 -8.15
C GLY A 90 4.49 12.14 -7.44
N LYS A 91 4.33 10.81 -7.55
CA LYS A 91 5.26 9.82 -6.97
C LYS A 91 6.64 9.99 -7.59
N GLY A 92 7.58 10.50 -6.80
CA GLY A 92 9.00 10.58 -7.17
C GLY A 92 9.68 11.91 -6.87
N LYS A 93 8.92 12.98 -6.62
CA LYS A 93 9.52 14.23 -6.13
C LYS A 93 9.84 14.08 -4.64
N LYS A 94 11.13 14.05 -4.32
CA LYS A 94 11.62 14.16 -2.94
C LYS A 94 11.86 15.61 -2.60
N LYS A 95 11.56 15.99 -1.35
CA LYS A 95 11.86 17.32 -0.83
C LYS A 95 12.68 17.18 0.44
N SER A 96 13.77 17.96 0.53
CA SER A 96 14.55 18.05 1.76
C SER A 96 13.73 18.77 2.83
N ARG A 97 13.55 18.14 3.98
CA ARG A 97 12.85 18.69 5.14
C ARG A 97 13.69 18.47 6.39
N LYS A 98 13.74 19.48 7.25
CA LYS A 98 14.36 19.39 8.58
C LYS A 98 13.34 18.80 9.54
N LEU A 99 13.63 17.65 10.12
CA LEU A 99 12.72 16.90 11.00
C LEU A 99 13.48 16.32 12.19
N LYS A 100 12.78 16.06 13.29
CA LYS A 100 13.34 15.25 14.38
C LYS A 100 13.55 13.82 13.90
N ILE A 101 14.63 13.17 14.35
CA ILE A 101 14.95 11.79 13.99
C ILE A 101 13.79 10.85 14.27
N LYS A 102 13.08 11.02 15.39
CA LYS A 102 11.91 10.22 15.74
C LYS A 102 10.78 10.30 14.71
N GLU A 103 10.56 11.48 14.14
CA GLU A 103 9.53 11.71 13.13
C GLU A 103 10.00 11.24 11.75
N ALA A 104 11.24 11.58 11.39
CA ALA A 104 11.89 11.12 10.16
C ALA A 104 11.89 9.60 10.06
N PHE A 105 12.21 8.89 11.14
CA PHE A 105 12.26 7.43 11.18
C PHE A 105 10.92 6.79 10.85
N LYS A 106 9.82 7.32 11.39
CA LYS A 106 8.47 6.84 11.07
C LYS A 106 8.16 7.01 9.58
N LEU A 107 8.39 8.22 9.05
CA LEU A 107 8.12 8.54 7.64
C LEU A 107 8.93 7.67 6.69
N ILE A 108 10.23 7.53 6.93
CA ILE A 108 11.13 6.75 6.07
C ILE A 108 10.79 5.26 6.16
N ARG A 109 10.53 4.73 7.36
CA ARG A 109 10.13 3.34 7.52
C ARG A 109 8.87 3.03 6.72
N ASP A 110 7.89 3.93 6.74
CA ASP A 110 6.65 3.74 5.99
C ASP A 110 6.91 3.83 4.46
N GLU A 111 7.82 4.72 4.02
CA GLU A 111 8.29 4.81 2.62
C GLU A 111 9.01 3.52 2.16
N GLU A 112 9.96 3.02 2.94
CA GLU A 112 10.70 1.78 2.61
C GLU A 112 9.79 0.54 2.71
N ALA A 113 8.84 0.51 3.65
CA ALA A 113 7.84 -0.54 3.73
C ALA A 113 6.98 -0.58 2.47
N ALA A 114 6.49 0.58 2.01
CA ALA A 114 5.72 0.69 0.77
C ALA A 114 6.53 0.25 -0.45
N ARG A 115 7.83 0.60 -0.51
CA ARG A 115 8.74 0.18 -1.59
C ARG A 115 8.99 -1.32 -1.62
N LEU A 116 9.06 -1.97 -0.45
CA LEU A 116 9.32 -3.40 -0.32
C LEU A 116 8.09 -4.27 -0.64
N VAL A 117 6.90 -3.67 -0.77
CA VAL A 117 5.69 -4.36 -1.20
C VAL A 117 5.66 -4.39 -2.73
N ASN A 118 5.77 -5.57 -3.30
CA ASN A 118 5.46 -5.78 -4.71
C ASN A 118 3.94 -5.85 -4.87
N GLU A 119 3.34 -4.79 -5.42
CA GLU A 119 1.90 -4.71 -5.66
C GLU A 119 1.39 -5.79 -6.63
N GLU A 120 2.20 -6.20 -7.60
CA GLU A 120 1.82 -7.24 -8.57
C GLU A 120 1.73 -8.61 -7.91
N ASP A 121 2.75 -8.98 -7.13
CA ASP A 121 2.74 -10.23 -6.36
C ASP A 121 1.60 -10.25 -5.34
N LEU A 122 1.31 -9.09 -4.72
CA LEU A 122 0.22 -8.97 -3.75
C LEU A 122 -1.14 -9.18 -4.42
N LYS A 123 -1.37 -8.57 -5.60
CA LYS A 123 -2.58 -8.77 -6.40
C LYS A 123 -2.74 -10.23 -6.79
N ALA A 124 -1.69 -10.87 -7.31
CA ALA A 124 -1.72 -12.27 -7.70
C ALA A 124 -2.09 -13.18 -6.53
N ARG A 125 -1.46 -12.99 -5.36
CA ARG A 125 -1.78 -13.76 -4.13
C ARG A 125 -3.20 -13.50 -3.63
N ALA A 126 -3.68 -12.26 -3.74
CA ALA A 126 -5.04 -11.94 -3.33
C ALA A 126 -6.07 -12.65 -4.23
N LEU A 127 -5.84 -12.65 -5.54
CA LEU A 127 -6.69 -13.40 -6.49
C LEU A 127 -6.67 -14.90 -6.16
N GLU A 128 -5.48 -15.50 -6.03
CA GLU A 128 -5.32 -16.92 -5.68
C GLU A 128 -6.00 -17.26 -4.35
N ALA A 129 -5.88 -16.41 -3.33
CA ALA A 129 -6.52 -16.64 -2.05
C ALA A 129 -8.05 -16.62 -2.13
N VAL A 130 -8.63 -15.76 -2.96
CA VAL A 130 -10.08 -15.72 -3.20
C VAL A 130 -10.54 -16.95 -3.97
N GLU A 131 -9.81 -17.37 -5.00
CA GLU A 131 -10.16 -18.56 -5.79
C GLU A 131 -10.05 -19.86 -4.98
N GLN A 132 -9.02 -20.00 -4.13
CA GLN A 132 -8.77 -21.25 -3.39
C GLN A 132 -9.46 -21.32 -2.03
N ASN A 133 -9.66 -20.18 -1.35
CA ASN A 133 -10.13 -20.13 0.03
C ASN A 133 -11.28 -19.13 0.25
N GLY A 134 -11.85 -18.56 -0.82
CA GLY A 134 -12.96 -17.63 -0.73
C GLY A 134 -14.19 -18.29 -0.10
N ILE A 135 -14.84 -17.58 0.81
CA ILE A 135 -16.09 -18.02 1.45
C ILE A 135 -17.13 -16.92 1.25
N VAL A 136 -18.26 -17.29 0.66
CA VAL A 136 -19.41 -16.40 0.47
C VAL A 136 -20.55 -16.90 1.35
N PHE A 137 -21.08 -16.03 2.20
CA PHE A 137 -22.28 -16.30 3.01
C PHE A 137 -23.46 -15.57 2.39
N ILE A 138 -24.51 -16.31 2.03
CA ILE A 138 -25.76 -15.77 1.50
C ILE A 138 -26.81 -15.88 2.60
N ASP A 139 -27.16 -14.75 3.21
CA ASP A 139 -28.20 -14.69 4.23
C ASP A 139 -29.60 -14.64 3.61
N GLU A 140 -30.62 -15.06 4.37
CA GLU A 140 -32.04 -15.03 3.99
C GLU A 140 -32.34 -15.67 2.62
N ILE A 141 -31.55 -16.67 2.21
CA ILE A 141 -31.75 -17.40 0.94
C ILE A 141 -33.14 -18.06 0.86
N ASP A 142 -33.78 -18.30 2.00
CA ASP A 142 -35.14 -18.81 2.08
C ASP A 142 -36.19 -17.81 1.58
N LYS A 143 -35.90 -16.50 1.55
CA LYS A 143 -36.82 -15.47 1.00
C LYS A 143 -36.93 -15.53 -0.52
N VAL A 144 -35.87 -16.00 -1.19
CA VAL A 144 -35.88 -16.20 -2.64
C VAL A 144 -36.32 -17.61 -3.03
N ALA A 145 -36.34 -18.57 -2.11
CA ALA A 145 -36.88 -19.90 -2.31
C ALA A 145 -38.43 -19.88 -2.40
N LYS A 146 -39.01 -20.65 -3.33
CA LYS A 146 -40.47 -20.74 -3.50
C LYS A 146 -41.13 -21.39 -2.28
N ARG A 147 -42.22 -20.78 -1.78
CA ARG A 147 -43.17 -21.40 -0.85
C ARG A 147 -44.51 -21.62 -1.59
N GLY A 148 -44.61 -22.65 -2.43
CA GLY A 148 -45.87 -23.09 -3.08
C GLY A 148 -46.20 -22.53 -4.47
N ASN A 149 -47.29 -23.05 -5.08
CA ASN A 149 -47.72 -22.90 -6.49
C ASN A 149 -48.28 -21.51 -6.91
N THR A 150 -47.84 -20.39 -6.32
CA THR A 150 -48.49 -19.08 -6.50
C THR A 150 -47.79 -18.18 -7.54
N SER A 151 -48.20 -18.34 -8.81
CA SER A 151 -47.68 -17.77 -10.08
C SER A 151 -47.39 -16.25 -10.22
N GLY A 152 -47.50 -15.41 -9.18
CA GLY A 152 -47.54 -13.94 -9.34
C GLY A 152 -46.23 -13.18 -9.06
N ALA A 153 -45.59 -13.43 -7.91
CA ALA A 153 -44.36 -12.74 -7.48
C ALA A 153 -43.08 -13.60 -7.71
N ASP A 154 -43.26 -14.75 -8.35
CA ASP A 154 -42.25 -15.81 -8.44
C ASP A 154 -41.13 -15.48 -9.44
N VAL A 155 -41.43 -14.75 -10.53
CA VAL A 155 -40.48 -14.50 -11.62
C VAL A 155 -39.26 -13.70 -11.15
N SER A 156 -39.45 -12.73 -10.25
CA SER A 156 -38.35 -11.92 -9.72
C SER A 156 -37.49 -12.69 -8.70
N ARG A 157 -38.09 -13.60 -7.93
CA ARG A 157 -37.37 -14.42 -6.94
C ARG A 157 -36.57 -15.54 -7.62
N GLU A 158 -37.15 -16.16 -8.64
CA GLU A 158 -36.46 -17.14 -9.49
C GLU A 158 -35.34 -16.50 -10.32
N GLY A 159 -35.51 -15.24 -10.74
CA GLY A 159 -34.45 -14.47 -11.39
C GLY A 159 -33.19 -14.40 -10.54
N VAL A 160 -33.31 -14.09 -9.24
CA VAL A 160 -32.17 -14.03 -8.32
C VAL A 160 -31.48 -15.39 -8.21
N GLN A 161 -32.23 -16.48 -8.13
CA GLN A 161 -31.63 -17.82 -8.09
C GLN A 161 -30.86 -18.13 -9.37
N ARG A 162 -31.46 -17.85 -10.54
CA ARG A 162 -30.83 -18.08 -11.84
C ARG A 162 -29.55 -17.27 -12.01
N ASP A 163 -29.54 -16.04 -11.51
CA ASP A 163 -28.39 -15.15 -11.60
C ASP A 163 -27.28 -15.54 -10.60
N LEU A 164 -27.62 -16.24 -9.50
CA LEU A 164 -26.65 -16.82 -8.57
C LEU A 164 -26.03 -18.14 -9.06
N LEU A 165 -26.70 -18.90 -9.95
CA LEU A 165 -26.21 -20.19 -10.43
C LEU A 165 -24.78 -20.13 -11.01
N PRO A 166 -24.42 -19.17 -11.89
CA PRO A 166 -23.06 -19.09 -12.43
C PRO A 166 -21.97 -18.92 -11.37
N LEU A 167 -22.29 -18.29 -10.23
CA LEU A 167 -21.33 -18.09 -9.15
C LEU A 167 -21.08 -19.38 -8.33
N ILE A 168 -22.03 -20.31 -8.34
CA ILE A 168 -21.96 -21.58 -7.61
C ILE A 168 -21.44 -22.71 -8.52
N GLU A 169 -21.84 -22.71 -9.79
CA GLU A 169 -21.44 -23.71 -10.78
C GLU A 169 -20.03 -23.47 -11.33
N GLY A 170 -19.49 -22.27 -11.12
CA GLY A 170 -18.18 -21.85 -11.60
C GLY A 170 -18.29 -20.89 -12.78
N SER A 171 -17.86 -19.65 -12.57
CA SER A 171 -17.80 -18.62 -13.60
C SER A 171 -16.54 -17.77 -13.44
N THR A 172 -16.24 -16.94 -14.43
CA THR A 172 -15.16 -15.95 -14.32
C THR A 172 -15.77 -14.56 -14.16
N VAL A 173 -15.44 -13.90 -13.05
CA VAL A 173 -15.96 -12.57 -12.70
C VAL A 173 -14.84 -11.54 -12.84
N ASN A 174 -15.14 -10.41 -13.48
CA ASN A 174 -14.19 -9.30 -13.62
C ASN A 174 -14.21 -8.42 -12.37
N THR A 175 -13.04 -8.15 -11.80
CA THR A 175 -12.88 -7.28 -10.63
C THR A 175 -11.82 -6.22 -10.88
N LYS A 176 -11.77 -5.18 -10.05
CA LYS A 176 -10.73 -4.13 -10.09
C LYS A 176 -9.30 -4.66 -9.95
N LEU A 177 -9.11 -5.86 -9.38
CA LEU A 177 -7.81 -6.48 -9.16
C LEU A 177 -7.45 -7.49 -10.26
N GLY A 178 -8.41 -7.89 -11.10
CA GLY A 178 -8.25 -8.90 -12.13
C GLY A 178 -9.47 -9.80 -12.26
N MET A 179 -9.36 -10.78 -13.15
CA MET A 179 -10.37 -11.83 -13.32
C MET A 179 -10.26 -12.85 -12.16
N VAL A 180 -11.39 -13.26 -11.61
CA VAL A 180 -11.49 -14.27 -10.54
C VAL A 180 -12.34 -15.42 -11.03
N LYS A 181 -11.88 -16.65 -10.86
CA LYS A 181 -12.65 -17.86 -11.06
C LYS A 181 -13.28 -18.31 -9.74
N THR A 182 -14.60 -18.41 -9.73
CA THR A 182 -15.39 -18.85 -8.55
C THR A 182 -15.42 -20.37 -8.46
#